data_AF-A0A8T3KRR9-F1
#
_entry.id   AF-A0A8T3KRR9-F1
#
_cell.length_a   1.000
_cell.length_b   1.000
_cell.length_c   1.000
_cell.angle_alpha   90.00
_cell.angle_beta   90.00
_cell.angle_gamma   90.00
#
_symmetry.space_group_name_H-M   'P 1'
#
loop_
_entity.id
_entity.type
_entity.pdbx_description
1 polymer ?
#
loop_
_entity_poly.entity_id
_entity_poly.type
_entity_poly.pdbx_seq_one_letter_code
_entity_poly.pdbx_strand_id
1 'polypeptide(L)'
;MQKLQDIDVRVEAPVDRLAQHGNAVPVLHEILHALRRLGETEESTTIDLRSIPFGPGDEALLLDLLGHGEVAVKLEALGASDIYETAFAGVWIVDHRNTEGERIALQIEITRVPEILFTQVADLTDSISRLENRLRTPDGVASLSNPMNGRRRDG
;
A
#
# COMPACT_ATOMS: atom_id res chain seq x y z
N MET A 1 12.30 45.47 30.01
CA MET A 1 12.07 44.01 30.20
C MET A 1 10.65 43.73 29.73
N GLN A 2 10.47 43.37 28.46
CA GLN A 2 9.16 43.16 27.83
C GLN A 2 8.89 41.65 27.79
N LYS A 3 7.82 41.21 28.45
CA LYS A 3 7.42 39.81 28.57
C LYS A 3 7.00 39.28 27.20
N LEU A 4 7.65 38.20 26.78
CA LEU A 4 7.29 37.37 25.64
C LEU A 4 5.84 36.88 25.83
N GLN A 5 4.97 37.17 24.86
CA GLN A 5 3.59 36.70 24.86
C GLN A 5 3.56 35.22 24.48
N ASP A 6 2.76 34.45 25.22
CA ASP A 6 2.46 33.04 24.99
C ASP A 6 2.03 32.79 23.53
N ILE A 7 2.71 31.87 22.87
CA ILE A 7 2.26 31.31 21.59
C ILE A 7 1.23 30.24 21.94
N ASP A 8 -0.04 30.58 21.77
CA ASP A 8 -1.14 29.64 21.87
C ASP A 8 -1.07 28.69 20.65
N VAL A 9 -0.39 27.56 20.81
CA VAL A 9 -0.35 26.49 19.80
C VAL A 9 -1.71 25.80 19.83
N ARG A 10 -2.68 26.36 19.10
CA ARG A 10 -3.94 25.68 18.80
C ARG A 10 -3.66 24.50 17.90
N VAL A 11 -3.75 23.31 18.47
CA VAL A 11 -3.90 22.08 17.70
C VAL A 11 -5.29 22.13 17.07
N GLU A 12 -5.39 22.56 15.81
CA GLU A 12 -6.64 22.45 15.04
C GLU A 12 -7.08 20.99 15.03
N ALA A 13 -8.33 20.75 15.45
CA ALA A 13 -8.90 19.43 15.45
C ALA A 13 -8.95 18.89 14.00
N PRO A 14 -8.82 17.57 13.78
CA PRO A 14 -8.85 16.97 12.44
C PRO A 14 -10.06 17.41 11.59
N VAL A 15 -11.19 17.68 12.26
CA VAL A 15 -12.46 18.12 11.67
C VAL A 15 -12.37 19.52 11.04
N ASP A 16 -11.59 20.44 11.62
CA ASP A 16 -11.44 21.80 11.09
C ASP A 16 -10.56 21.84 9.83
N ARG A 17 -9.58 20.91 9.74
CA ARG A 17 -8.78 20.71 8.51
C ARG A 17 -9.60 20.08 7.40
N LEU A 18 -10.45 19.12 7.73
CA LEU A 18 -11.37 18.46 6.79
C LEU A 18 -12.33 19.44 6.11
N ALA A 19 -12.80 20.46 6.82
CA ALA A 19 -13.72 21.46 6.27
C ALA A 19 -13.07 22.40 5.23
N GLN A 20 -11.74 22.50 5.20
CA GLN A 20 -10.99 23.36 4.27
C GLN A 20 -10.60 22.65 2.96
N HIS A 21 -10.69 21.32 2.91
CA HIS A 21 -10.21 20.47 1.80
C HIS A 21 -11.40 19.74 1.16
N GLY A 22 -11.99 20.36 0.13
CA GLY A 22 -13.36 20.07 -0.31
C GLY A 22 -13.63 18.63 -0.80
N ASN A 23 -12.62 17.93 -1.33
CA ASN A 23 -12.81 16.60 -1.91
C ASN A 23 -12.30 15.43 -1.04
N ALA A 24 -11.57 15.70 0.05
CA ALA A 24 -11.12 14.64 0.96
C ALA A 24 -12.31 14.02 1.75
N VAL A 25 -13.24 14.84 2.22
CA VAL A 25 -14.42 14.39 2.99
C VAL A 25 -15.35 13.48 2.17
N PRO A 26 -15.74 13.83 0.92
CA PRO A 26 -16.51 12.94 0.06
C PRO A 26 -15.86 11.57 -0.14
N VAL A 27 -14.54 11.54 -0.35
CA VAL A 27 -13.80 10.27 -0.55
C VAL A 27 -13.83 9.41 0.71
N LEU A 28 -13.65 9.99 1.89
CA LEU A 28 -13.79 9.26 3.16
C LEU A 28 -15.19 8.65 3.34
N HIS A 29 -16.24 9.39 2.97
CA HIS A 29 -17.60 8.86 2.98
C HIS A 29 -17.78 7.72 1.98
N GLU A 30 -17.21 7.84 0.78
CA GLU A 30 -17.24 6.78 -0.22
C GLU A 30 -16.55 5.51 0.27
N ILE A 31 -15.37 5.64 0.89
CA ILE A 31 -14.64 4.52 1.51
C ILE A 31 -15.50 3.86 2.59
N LEU A 32 -16.14 4.64 3.47
CA LEU A 32 -17.02 4.11 4.51
C LEU A 32 -18.20 3.33 3.91
N HIS A 33 -18.81 3.84 2.84
CA HIS A 33 -19.90 3.14 2.15
C HIS A 33 -19.40 1.85 1.48
N ALA A 34 -18.24 1.89 0.83
CA ALA A 34 -17.63 0.72 0.22
C ALA A 34 -17.26 -0.36 1.26
N LEU A 35 -16.72 0.03 2.42
CA LEU A 35 -16.39 -0.90 3.50
C LEU A 35 -17.63 -1.62 4.04
N ARG A 36 -18.74 -0.89 4.19
CA ARG A 36 -20.03 -1.51 4.59
C ARG A 36 -20.47 -2.55 3.57
N ARG A 37 -20.40 -2.22 2.27
CA ARG A 37 -20.71 -3.18 1.20
C ARG A 37 -19.78 -4.39 1.24
N LEU A 38 -18.47 -4.20 1.38
CA LEU A 38 -17.51 -5.30 1.47
C LEU A 38 -17.85 -6.26 2.62
N GLY A 39 -18.30 -5.74 3.77
CA GLY A 39 -18.73 -6.54 4.92
C GLY A 39 -20.05 -7.28 4.71
N GLU A 40 -20.96 -6.74 3.88
CA GLU A 40 -22.30 -7.29 3.65
C GLU A 40 -22.39 -8.23 2.45
N THR A 41 -21.69 -7.90 1.36
CA THR A 41 -21.82 -8.55 0.04
C THR A 41 -20.51 -9.13 -0.51
N GLU A 42 -19.38 -8.92 0.18
CA GLU A 42 -18.02 -9.23 -0.32
C GLU A 42 -17.64 -8.49 -1.63
N GLU A 43 -18.42 -7.48 -2.02
CA GLU A 43 -18.15 -6.67 -3.20
C GLU A 43 -16.98 -5.71 -2.95
N SER A 44 -15.94 -5.85 -3.76
CA SER A 44 -14.77 -4.96 -3.71
C SER A 44 -15.04 -3.65 -4.48
N THR A 45 -14.41 -2.56 -4.09
CA THR A 45 -14.54 -1.25 -4.76
C THR A 45 -13.16 -0.63 -4.95
N THR A 46 -12.93 -0.01 -6.10
CA THR A 46 -11.70 0.73 -6.39
C THR A 46 -12.03 2.19 -6.66
N ILE A 47 -11.32 3.09 -6.00
CA ILE A 47 -11.43 4.54 -6.18
C ILE A 47 -10.12 5.04 -6.78
N ASP A 48 -10.16 5.60 -8.00
CA ASP A 48 -9.00 6.21 -8.63
C ASP A 48 -8.81 7.65 -8.16
N LEU A 49 -7.83 7.88 -7.29
CA LEU A 49 -7.55 9.20 -6.72
C LEU A 49 -7.08 10.21 -7.77
N ARG A 50 -6.50 9.76 -8.88
CA ARG A 50 -6.06 10.66 -9.96
C ARG A 50 -7.22 11.24 -10.75
N SER A 51 -8.38 10.58 -10.71
CA SER A 51 -9.61 11.05 -11.37
C SER A 51 -10.34 12.14 -10.57
N ILE A 52 -9.92 12.37 -9.32
CA ILE A 52 -10.56 13.31 -8.39
C ILE A 52 -9.81 14.63 -8.41
N PRO A 53 -10.50 15.78 -8.58
CA PRO A 53 -9.86 17.08 -8.59
C PRO A 53 -9.47 17.49 -7.16
N PHE A 54 -8.32 17.04 -6.68
CA PHE A 54 -7.80 17.42 -5.37
C PHE A 54 -7.22 18.85 -5.37
N GLY A 55 -7.55 19.61 -4.32
CA GLY A 55 -6.87 20.85 -4.00
C GLY A 55 -5.43 20.61 -3.52
N PRO A 56 -4.58 21.64 -3.46
CA PRO A 56 -3.23 21.52 -2.92
C PRO A 56 -3.27 20.96 -1.48
N GLY A 57 -2.70 19.78 -1.28
CA GLY A 57 -2.63 19.14 0.04
C GLY A 57 -3.79 18.20 0.39
N ASP A 58 -4.89 18.18 -0.38
CA ASP A 58 -6.04 17.30 -0.10
C ASP A 58 -5.63 15.81 -0.15
N GLU A 59 -4.86 15.39 -1.17
CA GLU A 59 -4.38 14.00 -1.29
C GLU A 59 -3.52 13.61 -0.08
N ALA A 60 -2.57 14.47 0.30
CA ALA A 60 -1.69 14.22 1.42
C ALA A 60 -2.47 14.14 2.75
N LEU A 61 -3.45 15.02 2.94
CA LEU A 61 -4.34 14.98 4.10
C LEU A 61 -5.18 13.70 4.12
N LEU A 62 -5.74 13.30 2.98
CA LEU A 62 -6.51 12.07 2.86
C LEU A 62 -5.67 10.84 3.25
N LEU A 63 -4.46 10.73 2.71
CA LEU A 63 -3.54 9.63 3.01
C LEU A 63 -3.10 9.65 4.49
N ASP A 64 -2.83 10.82 5.06
CA ASP A 64 -2.50 10.98 6.48
C ASP A 64 -3.64 10.51 7.39
N LEU A 65 -4.89 10.87 7.05
CA LEU A 65 -6.07 10.48 7.80
C LEU A 65 -6.37 8.98 7.70
N LEU A 66 -6.11 8.36 6.56
CA LEU A 66 -6.22 6.90 6.39
C LEU A 66 -5.12 6.18 7.18
N GLY A 67 -3.94 6.78 7.29
CA GLY A 67 -2.81 6.23 8.03
C GLY A 67 -2.28 4.94 7.41
N HIS A 68 -1.44 4.23 8.18
CA HIS A 68 -0.82 2.98 7.76
C HIS A 68 -1.19 1.87 8.75
N GLY A 69 -1.53 0.71 8.21
CA GLY A 69 -1.84 -0.50 8.93
C GLY A 69 -0.62 -1.40 9.10
N GLU A 70 -0.87 -2.70 9.20
CA GLU A 70 0.15 -3.71 9.50
C GLU A 70 0.81 -4.28 8.24
N VAL A 71 0.12 -4.24 7.10
CA VAL A 71 0.55 -4.89 5.86
C VAL A 71 1.05 -3.85 4.86
N ALA A 72 2.27 -4.07 4.38
CA ALA A 72 2.83 -3.36 3.24
C ALA A 72 3.53 -4.35 2.31
N VAL A 73 3.36 -4.15 1.01
CA VAL A 73 3.93 -4.95 -0.06
C VAL A 73 4.57 -4.02 -1.06
N LYS A 74 5.81 -4.36 -1.44
CA LYS A 74 6.47 -3.75 -2.58
C LYS A 74 6.50 -4.76 -3.71
N LEU A 75 5.90 -4.40 -4.83
CA LEU A 75 5.86 -5.24 -6.04
C LEU A 75 6.74 -4.62 -7.12
N GLU A 76 7.70 -5.39 -7.61
CA GLU A 76 8.59 -4.99 -8.71
C GLU A 76 8.22 -5.76 -9.97
N ALA A 77 7.09 -5.38 -10.58
CA ALA A 77 6.57 -5.98 -11.80
C ALA A 77 6.19 -4.87 -12.79
N LEU A 78 6.92 -4.78 -13.92
CA LEU A 78 6.73 -3.75 -14.97
C LEU A 78 6.74 -2.30 -14.44
N GLY A 79 7.42 -2.06 -13.32
CA GLY A 79 7.34 -0.84 -12.53
C GLY A 79 7.35 -1.17 -11.04
N ALA A 80 7.57 -0.17 -10.18
CA ALA A 80 7.46 -0.36 -8.73
C ALA A 80 6.05 -0.02 -8.29
N SER A 81 5.40 -0.91 -7.54
CA SER A 81 4.12 -0.64 -6.92
C SER A 81 4.26 -0.76 -5.41
N ASP A 82 3.91 0.30 -4.70
CA ASP A 82 3.82 0.31 -3.25
C ASP A 82 2.35 0.10 -2.88
N ILE A 83 2.08 -1.01 -2.21
CA ILE A 83 0.73 -1.43 -1.82
C ILE A 83 0.72 -1.54 -0.30
N TYR A 84 -0.20 -0.88 0.38
CA TYR A 84 -0.28 -1.00 1.83
C TYR A 84 -1.71 -0.91 2.33
N GLU A 85 -2.00 -1.65 3.39
CA GLU A 85 -3.23 -1.51 4.13
C GLU A 85 -3.15 -0.26 4.99
N THR A 86 -4.25 0.50 5.06
CA THR A 86 -4.35 1.68 5.90
C THR A 86 -4.60 1.29 7.36
N ALA A 87 -4.76 2.26 8.27
CA ALA A 87 -5.19 1.96 9.64
C ALA A 87 -6.61 1.34 9.70
N PHE A 88 -7.36 1.37 8.59
CA PHE A 88 -8.67 0.75 8.45
C PHE A 88 -8.55 -0.55 7.65
N ALA A 89 -8.80 -1.67 8.32
CA ALA A 89 -8.71 -2.99 7.71
C ALA A 89 -9.63 -3.12 6.48
N GLY A 90 -9.11 -3.70 5.40
CA GLY A 90 -9.80 -3.82 4.13
C GLY A 90 -9.79 -2.55 3.27
N VAL A 91 -9.08 -1.49 3.68
CA VAL A 91 -8.79 -0.32 2.84
C VAL A 91 -7.31 -0.33 2.51
N TRP A 92 -7.00 -0.40 1.23
CA TRP A 92 -5.66 -0.51 0.68
C TRP A 92 -5.34 0.69 -0.20
N ILE A 93 -4.11 1.19 -0.10
CA ILE A 93 -3.55 2.13 -1.05
C ILE A 93 -2.68 1.36 -2.03
N VAL A 94 -2.86 1.64 -3.31
CA VAL A 94 -2.09 1.08 -4.41
C VAL A 94 -1.46 2.23 -5.20
N ASP A 95 -0.17 2.46 -4.99
CA ASP A 95 0.63 3.49 -5.68
C ASP A 95 1.51 2.83 -6.74
N HIS A 96 1.09 2.92 -8.00
CA HIS A 96 1.82 2.37 -9.13
C HIS A 96 2.75 3.41 -9.75
N ARG A 97 4.02 3.03 -9.92
CA ARG A 97 5.04 3.81 -10.60
C ARG A 97 5.59 3.07 -11.81
N ASN A 98 5.88 3.81 -12.87
CA ASN A 98 6.59 3.27 -14.02
C ASN A 98 8.07 2.98 -13.68
N THR A 99 8.82 2.46 -14.65
CA THR A 99 10.26 2.17 -14.51
C THR A 99 11.13 3.41 -14.30
N GLU A 100 10.60 4.61 -14.57
CA GLU A 100 11.28 5.89 -14.36
C GLU A 100 10.96 6.50 -12.97
N GLY A 101 10.12 5.83 -12.17
CA GLY A 101 9.73 6.26 -10.83
C GLY A 101 8.55 7.24 -10.79
N GLU A 102 7.98 7.58 -11.96
CA GLU A 102 6.83 8.44 -12.05
C GLU A 102 5.57 7.68 -11.64
N ARG A 103 4.78 8.28 -10.74
CA ARG A 103 3.48 7.74 -10.35
C ARG A 103 2.54 7.79 -11.55
N ILE A 104 2.01 6.63 -11.95
CA ILE A 104 1.07 6.47 -13.06
C ILE A 104 -0.36 6.19 -12.58
N ALA A 105 -0.53 5.57 -11.41
CA ALA A 105 -1.82 5.36 -10.78
C ALA A 105 -1.70 5.47 -9.26
N LEU A 106 -2.75 5.99 -8.62
CA LEU A 106 -2.89 5.99 -7.17
C LEU A 106 -4.35 5.66 -6.87
N GLN A 107 -4.58 4.50 -6.27
CA GLN A 107 -5.90 3.95 -6.08
C GLN A 107 -6.12 3.59 -4.62
N ILE A 108 -7.36 3.72 -4.18
CA ILE A 108 -7.83 3.13 -2.93
C ILE A 108 -8.65 1.90 -3.31
N GLU A 109 -8.20 0.73 -2.88
CA GLU A 109 -8.95 -0.52 -3.02
C GLU A 109 -9.59 -0.90 -1.69
N ILE A 110 -10.92 -1.02 -1.71
CA ILE A 110 -11.70 -1.53 -0.59
C ILE A 110 -11.97 -3.01 -0.86
N THR A 111 -11.12 -3.86 -0.31
CA THR A 111 -11.09 -5.31 -0.54
C THR A 111 -10.38 -6.02 0.60
N ARG A 112 -10.60 -7.33 0.76
CA ARG A 112 -9.85 -8.16 1.73
C ARG A 112 -8.38 -8.29 1.35
N VAL A 113 -8.11 -8.45 0.06
CA VAL A 113 -6.76 -8.58 -0.51
C VAL A 113 -6.78 -7.98 -1.91
N PRO A 114 -5.90 -7.03 -2.24
CA PRO A 114 -5.78 -6.47 -3.58
C PRO A 114 -5.55 -7.54 -4.65
N GLU A 115 -6.23 -7.43 -5.79
CA GLU A 115 -6.20 -8.45 -6.84
C GLU A 115 -4.77 -8.67 -7.38
N ILE A 116 -3.98 -7.60 -7.45
CA ILE A 116 -2.59 -7.64 -7.92
C ILE A 116 -1.67 -8.52 -7.05
N LEU A 117 -2.06 -8.82 -5.81
CA LEU A 117 -1.30 -9.71 -4.93
C LEU A 117 -1.55 -11.20 -5.21
N PHE A 118 -2.57 -11.55 -6.00
CA PHE A 118 -2.82 -12.93 -6.37
C PHE A 118 -1.85 -13.39 -7.46
N THR A 119 -1.24 -14.56 -7.24
CA THR A 119 -0.38 -15.19 -8.24
C THR A 119 -1.19 -15.56 -9.48
N GLN A 120 -0.68 -15.17 -10.65
CA GLN A 120 -1.34 -15.48 -11.91
C GLN A 120 -1.17 -16.96 -12.27
N VAL A 121 -2.15 -17.52 -12.98
CA VAL A 121 -2.14 -18.94 -13.40
C VAL A 121 -0.94 -19.26 -14.31
N ALA A 122 -0.51 -18.30 -15.13
CA ALA A 122 0.68 -18.44 -15.98
C ALA A 122 1.96 -18.62 -15.12
N ASP A 123 2.13 -17.78 -14.10
CA ASP A 123 3.29 -17.87 -13.19
C ASP A 123 3.31 -19.20 -12.41
N LEU A 124 2.13 -19.72 -12.02
CA LEU A 124 2.02 -21.03 -11.39
C LEU A 124 2.49 -22.15 -12.34
N THR A 125 2.06 -22.10 -13.60
CA THR A 125 2.43 -23.10 -14.63
C THR A 125 3.93 -23.09 -14.89
N ASP A 126 4.52 -21.89 -15.01
CA ASP A 126 5.96 -21.70 -15.16
C ASP A 126 6.72 -22.20 -13.93
N SER A 127 6.19 -21.94 -12.73
CA SER A 127 6.80 -22.38 -11.46
C SER A 127 6.82 -23.91 -11.33
N ILE A 128 5.73 -24.59 -11.70
CA ILE A 128 5.66 -26.06 -11.73
C ILE A 128 6.74 -26.61 -12.67
N SER A 129 6.79 -26.09 -13.90
CA SER A 129 7.76 -26.54 -14.92
C SER A 129 9.21 -26.33 -14.47
N ARG A 130 9.52 -25.17 -13.87
CA ARG A 130 10.85 -24.88 -13.32
C ARG A 130 11.21 -25.83 -12.18
N LEU A 131 10.27 -26.12 -11.27
CA LEU A 131 10.51 -27.01 -10.15
C LEU A 131 10.67 -28.47 -10.58
N GLU A 132 9.86 -28.97 -11.52
CA GLU A 132 10.01 -30.30 -12.10
C GLU A 132 11.38 -30.50 -12.76
N ASN A 133 11.84 -29.52 -13.53
CA ASN A 133 13.17 -29.54 -14.14
C ASN A 133 14.29 -29.57 -13.08
N ARG A 134 14.11 -28.83 -11.99
CA ARG A 134 15.05 -28.83 -10.87
C ARG A 134 15.15 -30.20 -10.19
N LEU A 135 14.02 -30.89 -10.00
CA LEU A 135 13.96 -32.21 -9.38
C LEU A 135 14.53 -33.33 -10.27
N ARG A 136 14.46 -33.18 -11.61
CA ARG A 136 15.05 -34.14 -12.57
C ARG A 136 16.57 -34.06 -12.66
N THR A 137 17.18 -32.95 -12.21
CA THR A 137 18.63 -32.76 -12.28
C THR A 137 19.28 -33.14 -10.93
N PRO A 138 20.10 -34.21 -10.86
CA PRO A 138 20.58 -34.78 -9.58
C PRO A 138 21.44 -33.85 -8.70
N ASP A 139 22.01 -32.77 -9.22
CA ASP A 139 22.90 -31.87 -8.48
C ASP A 139 22.14 -30.73 -7.73
N GLY A 140 20.86 -30.95 -7.43
CA GLY A 140 19.97 -29.88 -7.03
C GLY A 140 19.93 -29.49 -5.55
N VAL A 141 20.42 -30.35 -4.67
CA VAL A 141 20.21 -30.24 -3.22
C VAL A 141 21.50 -29.85 -2.47
N ALA A 142 22.67 -29.93 -3.12
CA ALA A 142 23.97 -29.71 -2.46
C ALA A 142 24.36 -28.23 -2.26
N SER A 143 23.68 -27.26 -2.89
CA SER A 143 24.06 -25.84 -2.85
C SER A 143 23.36 -25.00 -1.78
N LEU A 144 22.54 -25.60 -0.90
CA LEU A 144 21.90 -24.90 0.23
C LEU A 144 22.85 -24.68 1.42
N SER A 145 24.17 -24.62 1.18
CA SER A 145 25.14 -24.23 2.20
C SER A 145 25.03 -22.73 2.47
N ASN A 146 24.12 -22.41 3.39
CA ASN A 146 23.99 -21.23 4.24
C ASN A 146 25.17 -20.21 4.16
N PRO A 147 24.95 -18.97 3.67
CA PRO A 147 25.99 -17.93 3.66
C PRO A 147 26.26 -17.29 5.05
N MET A 148 25.65 -17.75 6.15
CA MET A 148 25.74 -17.07 7.45
C MET A 148 26.73 -17.64 8.47
N ASN A 149 27.51 -18.70 8.18
CA ASN A 149 28.55 -19.17 9.12
C ASN A 149 29.96 -18.70 8.74
N GLY A 150 30.14 -17.38 8.67
CA GLY A 150 31.40 -16.72 8.33
C GLY A 150 31.94 -15.73 9.37
N ARG A 151 31.32 -15.61 10.56
CA ARG A 151 31.95 -14.88 11.67
C ARG A 151 32.90 -15.81 12.43
N ARG A 152 34.11 -15.84 11.87
CA ARG A 152 35.39 -16.12 12.51
C ARG A 152 35.34 -15.94 14.03
N ARG A 153 35.49 -17.05 14.76
CA ARG A 153 36.47 -17.04 15.84
C ARG A 153 37.84 -16.82 15.19
N ASP A 154 38.71 -16.14 15.92
CA ASP A 154 40.18 -16.21 15.89
C ASP A 154 40.77 -14.80 15.86
N GLY A 155 41.21 -14.34 17.05
CA GLY A 155 41.85 -13.06 17.32
C GLY A 155 41.58 -12.59 18.74
#